data_AF-A0A7X8JP59-F1
#
_entry.id   AF-A0A7X8JP59-F1
#
_cell.length_a   1.000
_cell.length_b   1.000
_cell.length_c   1.000
_cell.angle_alpha   90.00
_cell.angle_beta   90.00
_cell.angle_gamma   90.00
#
_symmetry.space_group_name_H-M   'P 1'
#
loop_
_entity.id
_entity.type
_entity.pdbx_description
1 polymer ?
#
loop_
_entity_poly.entity_id
_entity_poly.type
_entity_poly.pdbx_seq_one_letter_code
_entity_poly.pdbx_strand_id
1 'polypeptide(L)'
;NKKEKIELFLFILGVIGIIVFKVFDNKSNREIFQNQGYAIGVLTQLDKSKAYVSWVPNANQLTIKTPTVTFTYYVNDSTFIGNYGSDTYPINENLAITGKKYLVVYNKKKPHDGRILLNYPIRDSLEFKNTIRAFTLNPERFNIK
;
A
#
# COMPACT_ATOMS: atom_id res chain seq x y z
N ASN A 1 -16.29 25.76 -32.33
CA ASN A 1 -15.10 26.62 -32.52
C ASN A 1 -13.82 25.75 -32.49
N LYS A 2 -12.73 26.06 -33.22
CA LYS A 2 -11.54 25.16 -33.29
C LYS A 2 -10.86 25.03 -31.91
N LYS A 3 -10.92 26.11 -31.11
CA LYS A 3 -10.41 26.18 -29.74
C LYS A 3 -11.20 25.27 -28.78
N GLU A 4 -12.53 25.31 -28.81
CA GLU A 4 -13.40 24.45 -27.99
C GLU A 4 -13.18 22.96 -28.26
N LYS A 5 -12.92 22.57 -29.52
CA LYS A 5 -12.62 21.17 -29.86
C LYS A 5 -11.28 20.70 -29.28
N ILE A 6 -10.29 21.59 -29.21
CA ILE A 6 -8.98 21.29 -28.63
C ILE A 6 -9.08 21.20 -27.10
N GLU A 7 -9.82 22.11 -26.46
CA GLU A 7 -10.05 22.09 -25.02
C GLU A 7 -10.82 20.83 -24.58
N LEU A 8 -11.86 20.44 -25.32
CA LEU A 8 -12.61 19.21 -25.07
C LEU A 8 -11.75 17.96 -25.25
N PHE A 9 -10.89 17.92 -26.27
CA PHE A 9 -9.98 16.81 -26.50
C PHE A 9 -8.95 16.64 -25.37
N LEU A 10 -8.37 17.75 -24.90
CA LEU A 10 -7.44 17.75 -23.76
C LEU A 10 -8.12 17.32 -22.46
N PHE A 11 -9.37 17.74 -22.24
CA PHE A 11 -10.17 17.30 -21.09
C PHE A 11 -10.41 15.79 -21.12
N ILE A 12 -10.80 15.23 -22.27
CA ILE A 12 -11.03 13.79 -22.43
C ILE A 12 -9.73 13.00 -22.20
N LEU A 13 -8.60 13.45 -22.73
CA LEU A 13 -7.29 12.82 -22.47
C LEU A 13 -6.91 12.86 -20.99
N GLY A 14 -7.17 13.98 -20.30
CA GLY A 14 -6.95 14.10 -18.86
C GLY A 14 -7.80 13.12 -18.04
N VAL A 15 -9.08 12.99 -18.38
CA VAL A 15 -10.00 12.05 -17.71
C VAL A 15 -9.59 10.60 -17.95
N ILE A 16 -9.25 10.25 -19.20
CA ILE A 16 -8.77 8.89 -19.54
C ILE A 16 -7.47 8.59 -18.80
N GLY A 17 -6.53 9.54 -18.74
CA GLY A 17 -5.31 9.41 -17.96
C GLY A 17 -5.58 9.08 -16.50
N ILE A 18 -6.45 9.85 -15.84
CA ILE A 18 -6.82 9.63 -14.43
C ILE A 18 -7.44 8.24 -14.20
N ILE A 19 -8.30 7.78 -15.13
CA ILE A 19 -8.94 6.46 -15.04
C ILE A 19 -7.90 5.34 -15.18
N VAL A 20 -6.99 5.44 -16.16
CA VAL A 20 -5.94 4.43 -16.40
C VAL A 20 -4.99 4.34 -15.21
N PHE A 21 -4.59 5.47 -14.61
CA PHE A 21 -3.75 5.49 -13.41
C PHE A 21 -4.42 4.79 -12.23
N LYS A 22 -5.72 5.03 -11.97
CA LYS A 22 -6.46 4.34 -10.89
C LYS A 22 -6.61 2.83 -11.10
N VAL A 23 -6.75 2.38 -12.36
CA VAL A 23 -6.92 0.95 -12.68
C VAL A 23 -5.58 0.19 -12.57
N PHE A 24 -4.46 0.81 -12.96
CA PHE A 24 -3.14 0.19 -12.83
C PHE A 24 -2.74 -0.03 -11.37
N ASP A 25 -3.03 0.94 -10.50
CA ASP A 25 -2.70 0.86 -9.07
C ASP A 25 -3.45 -0.30 -8.38
N ASN A 26 -4.73 -0.46 -8.72
CA ASN A 26 -5.55 -1.58 -8.25
C ASN A 26 -5.12 -2.95 -8.82
N LYS A 27 -4.50 -2.98 -10.00
CA LYS A 27 -4.08 -4.24 -10.65
C LYS A 27 -2.95 -4.93 -9.88
N SER A 28 -1.98 -4.18 -9.35
CA SER A 28 -0.87 -4.75 -8.57
C SER A 28 -1.37 -5.47 -7.32
N ASN A 29 -2.25 -4.83 -6.55
CA ASN A 29 -2.87 -5.45 -5.39
C ASN A 29 -3.70 -6.67 -5.77
N ARG A 30 -4.51 -6.56 -6.83
CA ARG A 30 -5.32 -7.68 -7.31
C ARG A 30 -4.46 -8.91 -7.67
N GLU A 31 -3.29 -8.71 -8.28
CA GLU A 31 -2.35 -9.80 -8.56
C GLU A 31 -1.80 -10.44 -7.27
N ILE A 32 -1.52 -9.65 -6.23
CA ILE A 32 -1.07 -10.14 -4.92
C ILE A 32 -2.14 -11.03 -4.27
N PHE A 33 -3.39 -10.56 -4.24
CA PHE A 33 -4.49 -11.26 -3.57
C PHE A 33 -5.02 -12.48 -4.35
N GLN A 34 -4.82 -12.53 -5.68
CA GLN A 34 -5.27 -13.67 -6.52
C GLN A 34 -4.47 -14.96 -6.31
N ASN A 35 -3.16 -14.86 -6.04
CA ASN A 35 -2.29 -16.01 -5.80
C ASN A 35 -1.54 -15.86 -4.47
N GLN A 36 -2.33 -15.60 -3.43
CA GLN A 36 -1.81 -15.19 -2.13
C GLN A 36 -1.16 -16.33 -1.36
N GLY A 37 -0.02 -16.02 -0.75
CA GLY A 37 0.57 -16.70 0.38
C GLY A 37 0.56 -15.81 1.61
N TYR A 38 0.81 -16.41 2.77
CA TYR A 38 0.83 -15.71 4.06
C TYR A 38 2.16 -15.92 4.74
N ALA A 39 2.68 -14.86 5.36
CA ALA A 39 3.90 -14.90 6.15
C ALA A 39 3.75 -14.02 7.40
N ILE A 40 4.66 -14.21 8.35
CA ILE A 40 4.86 -13.27 9.45
C ILE A 40 5.90 -12.26 9.00
N GLY A 41 5.51 -10.98 8.92
CA GLY A 41 6.43 -9.89 8.60
C GLY A 41 6.67 -8.99 9.80
N VAL A 42 7.84 -8.36 9.83
CA VAL A 42 8.21 -7.35 10.82
C VAL A 42 8.19 -5.99 10.14
N LEU A 43 7.44 -5.03 10.71
CA LEU A 43 7.50 -3.65 10.25
C LEU A 43 8.85 -3.05 10.63
N THR A 44 9.67 -2.67 9.66
CA THR A 44 11.02 -2.15 9.90
C THR A 44 11.07 -0.63 9.87
N GLN A 45 10.19 0.03 9.12
CA GLN A 45 10.12 1.48 9.03
C GLN A 45 8.70 1.96 8.74
N LEU A 46 8.33 3.09 9.35
CA LEU A 46 7.16 3.89 9.00
C LEU A 46 7.64 5.33 8.77
N ASP A 47 7.54 5.79 7.53
CA ASP A 47 7.63 7.22 7.23
C ASP A 47 6.22 7.79 7.34
N LYS A 48 6.00 8.60 8.37
CA LYS A 48 4.70 9.27 8.59
C LYS A 48 4.41 10.31 7.53
N SER A 49 3.12 10.61 7.36
CA SER A 49 2.68 11.76 6.56
C SER A 49 3.36 13.04 7.04
N LYS A 50 3.86 13.85 6.10
CA LYS A 50 4.44 15.17 6.39
C LYS A 50 3.94 16.17 5.36
N ALA A 51 3.34 17.25 5.84
CA ALA A 51 3.06 18.43 5.04
C ALA A 51 4.02 19.54 5.46
N TYR A 52 4.72 20.13 4.50
CA TYR A 52 5.57 21.28 4.74
C TYR A 52 5.51 22.25 3.57
N VAL A 53 5.70 23.54 3.87
CA VAL A 53 5.83 24.58 2.87
C VAL A 53 7.32 24.72 2.57
N SER A 54 7.72 24.42 1.34
CA SER A 54 9.07 24.72 0.88
C SER A 54 9.10 26.15 0.35
N TRP A 55 10.05 26.94 0.83
CA TRP A 55 10.23 28.32 0.39
C TRP A 55 11.13 28.32 -0.85
N VAL A 56 10.54 28.55 -2.01
CA VAL A 56 11.25 28.74 -3.27
C VAL A 56 11.20 30.24 -3.58
N PRO A 57 12.27 30.88 -4.09
CA PRO A 57 12.19 32.29 -4.46
C PRO A 57 10.97 32.53 -5.37
N ASN A 58 10.07 33.41 -4.91
CA ASN A 58 8.80 33.77 -5.56
C ASN A 58 7.66 32.72 -5.58
N ALA A 59 7.73 31.64 -4.80
CA ALA A 59 6.59 30.73 -4.65
C ALA A 59 6.58 29.97 -3.32
N ASN A 60 5.39 29.84 -2.72
CA ASN A 60 5.12 28.88 -1.64
C ASN A 60 4.64 27.58 -2.27
N GLN A 61 5.44 26.51 -2.20
CA GLN A 61 5.02 25.19 -2.66
C GLN A 61 4.68 24.30 -1.46
N LEU A 62 3.39 23.96 -1.31
CA LEU A 62 2.96 22.95 -0.36
C LEU A 62 3.41 21.58 -0.87
N THR A 63 4.29 20.93 -0.12
CA THR A 63 4.70 19.54 -0.40
C THR A 63 4.02 18.62 0.60
N ILE A 64 3.26 17.65 0.08
CA ILE A 64 2.59 16.61 0.86
C ILE A 64 3.31 15.30 0.60
N LYS A 65 4.04 14.79 1.60
CA LYS A 65 4.60 13.43 1.57
C LYS A 65 3.56 12.48 2.14
N THR A 66 3.11 11.54 1.32
CA THR A 66 2.25 10.42 1.74
C THR A 66 3.04 9.45 2.62
N PRO A 67 2.38 8.79 3.60
CA PRO A 67 3.06 7.84 4.44
C PRO A 67 3.50 6.61 3.64
N THR A 68 4.63 6.04 4.03
CA THR A 68 5.16 4.80 3.45
C THR A 68 5.60 3.83 4.54
N VAL A 69 5.47 2.54 4.28
CA VAL A 69 5.95 1.49 5.18
C VAL A 69 7.00 0.64 4.49
N THR A 70 7.99 0.20 5.28
CA THR A 70 8.95 -0.82 4.89
C THR A 70 8.86 -1.97 5.88
N PHE A 71 8.92 -3.19 5.38
CA PHE A 71 8.83 -4.39 6.21
C PHE A 71 9.67 -5.53 5.63
N THR A 72 10.02 -6.47 6.50
CA THR A 72 10.76 -7.68 6.15
C THR A 72 9.94 -8.90 6.48
N TYR A 73 9.95 -9.92 5.63
CA TYR A 73 9.27 -11.19 5.89
C TYR A 73 10.03 -12.35 5.27
N TYR A 74 9.71 -13.54 5.76
CA TYR A 74 10.40 -14.78 5.39
C TYR A 74 9.43 -15.72 4.72
N VAL A 75 9.85 -16.27 3.59
CA VAL A 75 9.14 -17.35 2.89
C VAL A 75 10.17 -18.44 2.63
N ASN A 76 10.00 -19.60 3.27
CA ASN A 76 11.00 -20.66 3.34
C ASN A 76 12.33 -20.08 3.89
N ASP A 77 13.44 -20.30 3.19
CA ASP A 77 14.78 -19.82 3.57
C ASP A 77 15.14 -18.46 2.96
N SER A 78 14.18 -17.78 2.32
CA SER A 78 14.40 -16.50 1.63
C SER A 78 13.78 -15.34 2.40
N THR A 79 14.55 -14.25 2.51
CA THR A 79 14.13 -12.99 3.10
C THR A 79 13.70 -12.01 2.03
N PHE A 80 12.54 -11.40 2.21
CA PHE A 80 11.98 -10.40 1.31
C PHE A 80 11.81 -9.06 2.04
N ILE A 81 12.08 -7.98 1.32
CA ILE A 81 11.86 -6.61 1.78
C ILE A 81 10.74 -6.04 0.92
N GLY A 82 9.63 -5.67 1.57
CA GLY A 82 8.53 -4.97 0.93
C GLY A 82 8.53 -3.49 1.33
N ASN A 83 8.15 -2.63 0.39
CA ASN A 83 7.87 -1.22 0.64
C ASN A 83 6.65 -0.81 -0.17
N TYR A 84 5.78 0.01 0.44
CA TYR A 84 4.67 0.63 -0.27
C TYR A 84 4.21 1.93 0.40
N GLY A 85 3.59 2.80 -0.39
CA GLY A 85 2.96 4.04 0.06
C GLY A 85 1.44 3.91 0.22
N SER A 86 0.82 4.85 0.94
CA SER A 86 -0.63 4.85 1.19
C SER A 86 -1.48 5.03 -0.06
N ASP A 87 -0.88 5.52 -1.14
CA ASP A 87 -1.45 5.58 -2.49
C ASP A 87 -1.72 4.19 -3.05
N THR A 88 -0.84 3.23 -2.79
CA THR A 88 -0.96 1.86 -3.29
C THR A 88 -1.74 0.93 -2.36
N TYR A 89 -1.68 1.10 -1.03
CA TYR A 89 -2.44 0.31 -0.07
C TYR A 89 -2.64 1.08 1.24
N PRO A 90 -3.82 1.01 1.91
CA PRO A 90 -4.08 1.82 3.09
C PRO A 90 -3.04 1.61 4.21
N ILE A 91 -2.57 2.72 4.78
CA ILE A 91 -1.65 2.73 5.93
C ILE A 91 -2.35 3.42 7.08
N ASN A 92 -2.67 2.66 8.13
CA ASN A 92 -3.10 3.24 9.39
C ASN A 92 -1.89 3.46 10.29
N GLU A 93 -1.39 4.69 10.33
CA GLU A 93 -0.19 5.07 11.09
C GLU A 93 -0.30 4.75 12.58
N ASN A 94 -1.51 4.73 13.16
CA ASN A 94 -1.72 4.43 14.58
C ASN A 94 -1.51 2.94 14.91
N LEU A 95 -1.65 2.07 13.91
CA LEU A 95 -1.46 0.62 14.05
C LEU A 95 -0.04 0.19 13.66
N ALA A 96 0.72 1.07 13.00
CA ALA A 96 2.07 0.82 12.50
C ALA A 96 3.13 1.05 13.60
N ILE A 97 3.45 -0.02 14.34
CA ILE A 97 4.45 0.00 15.40
C ILE A 97 5.71 -0.72 14.89
N THR A 98 6.79 0.05 14.69
CA THR A 98 8.08 -0.50 14.23
C THR A 98 8.59 -1.61 15.17
N GLY A 99 9.14 -2.68 14.58
CA GLY A 99 9.61 -3.87 15.28
C GLY A 99 8.51 -4.87 15.64
N LYS A 100 7.22 -4.53 15.48
CA LYS A 100 6.13 -5.48 15.67
C LYS A 100 5.93 -6.38 14.46
N LYS A 101 5.40 -7.57 14.74
CA LYS A 101 5.06 -8.59 13.75
C LYS A 101 3.61 -8.43 13.33
N TYR A 102 3.35 -8.61 12.05
CA TYR A 102 2.04 -8.52 11.42
C TYR A 102 1.88 -9.59 10.36
N LEU A 103 0.64 -9.86 9.96
CA LEU A 103 0.33 -10.71 8.82
C LEU A 103 0.82 -10.02 7.54
N VAL A 104 1.60 -10.73 6.73
CA VAL A 104 1.95 -10.32 5.36
C VAL A 104 1.22 -11.21 4.38
N VAL A 105 0.62 -10.58 3.38
CA VAL A 105 0.08 -11.25 2.19
C VAL A 105 1.01 -10.99 1.03
N TYR A 106 1.43 -12.04 0.32
CA TYR A 106 2.35 -11.93 -0.80
C TYR A 106 1.91 -12.76 -1.99
N ASN A 107 2.36 -12.41 -3.19
CA ASN A 107 2.12 -13.22 -4.38
C ASN A 107 3.06 -14.42 -4.41
N LYS A 108 2.54 -15.65 -4.39
CA LYS A 108 3.37 -16.88 -4.45
C LYS A 108 4.23 -16.99 -5.72
N LYS A 109 3.81 -16.37 -6.83
CA LYS A 109 4.58 -16.32 -8.09
C LYS A 109 5.60 -15.19 -8.11
N LYS A 110 5.40 -14.14 -7.32
CA LYS A 110 6.27 -12.96 -7.21
C LYS A 110 6.44 -12.59 -5.73
N PRO A 111 7.24 -13.34 -4.94
CA PRO A 111 7.31 -13.14 -3.49
C PRO A 111 7.98 -11.83 -3.06
N HIS A 112 8.42 -10.98 -3.98
CA HIS A 112 8.80 -9.59 -3.67
C HIS A 112 7.57 -8.68 -3.54
N ASP A 113 6.45 -9.05 -4.15
CA ASP A 113 5.20 -8.30 -4.11
C ASP A 113 4.40 -8.71 -2.88
N GLY A 114 4.65 -8.01 -1.77
CA GLY A 114 3.96 -8.20 -0.49
C GLY A 114 3.20 -6.97 -0.01
N ARG A 115 2.24 -7.18 0.88
CA ARG A 115 1.57 -6.15 1.69
C ARG A 115 1.56 -6.61 3.15
N ILE A 116 2.02 -5.73 4.04
CA ILE A 116 1.91 -5.93 5.48
C ILE A 116 0.56 -5.40 5.96
N LEU A 117 -0.18 -6.23 6.69
CA LEU A 117 -1.52 -5.90 7.17
C LEU A 117 -1.42 -5.39 8.60
N LEU A 118 -1.28 -4.08 8.76
CA LEU A 118 -1.05 -3.42 10.05
C LEU A 118 -2.18 -3.61 11.07
N ASN A 119 -3.37 -3.94 10.60
CA ASN A 119 -4.54 -4.28 11.40
C ASN A 119 -4.57 -5.74 11.89
N TYR A 120 -3.61 -6.57 11.48
CA TYR A 120 -3.47 -7.97 11.88
C TYR A 120 -2.11 -8.19 12.56
N PRO A 121 -1.91 -7.65 13.78
CA PRO A 121 -0.70 -7.92 14.55
C PRO A 121 -0.61 -9.41 14.89
N ILE A 122 0.61 -9.91 15.00
CA ILE A 122 0.91 -11.30 15.36
C ILE A 122 1.83 -11.27 16.58
N ARG A 123 1.37 -11.81 17.71
CA ARG A 123 2.18 -11.87 18.92
C ARG A 123 3.13 -13.06 18.88
N ASP A 124 2.62 -14.20 18.41
CA ASP A 124 3.35 -15.46 18.31
C ASP A 124 2.91 -16.32 17.12
N SER A 125 3.62 -17.43 16.90
CA SER A 125 3.36 -18.34 15.78
C SER A 125 2.04 -19.12 15.90
N LEU A 126 1.47 -19.24 17.11
CA LEU A 126 0.20 -19.93 17.32
C LEU A 126 -0.96 -19.04 16.85
N GLU A 127 -0.86 -17.73 17.10
CA GLU A 127 -1.83 -16.73 16.66
C GLU A 127 -1.93 -16.61 15.13
N PHE A 128 -0.82 -16.87 14.42
CA PHE A 128 -0.73 -16.71 12.97
C PHE A 128 -1.87 -17.41 12.19
N LYS A 129 -2.19 -18.67 12.53
CA LYS A 129 -3.26 -19.43 11.85
C LYS A 129 -4.63 -18.80 12.08
N ASN A 130 -4.89 -18.31 13.30
CA ASN A 130 -6.14 -17.64 13.64
C ASN A 130 -6.26 -16.30 12.92
N THR A 131 -5.15 -15.56 12.80
CA THR A 131 -5.07 -14.30 12.07
C THR A 131 -5.35 -14.49 10.58
N ILE A 132 -4.81 -15.54 9.94
CA ILE A 132 -5.12 -15.89 8.54
C ILE A 132 -6.62 -16.21 8.39
N ARG A 133 -7.19 -17.00 9.31
CA ARG A 133 -8.61 -17.34 9.28
C ARG A 133 -9.48 -16.09 9.42
N ALA A 134 -9.13 -15.18 10.33
CA ALA A 134 -9.83 -13.92 10.52
C ALA A 134 -9.76 -13.04 9.26
N PHE A 135 -8.59 -12.97 8.60
CA PHE A 135 -8.42 -12.24 7.35
C PHE A 135 -9.24 -12.84 6.20
N THR A 136 -9.22 -14.15 6.03
CA THR A 136 -9.94 -14.84 4.94
C THR A 136 -11.45 -14.77 5.07
N LEU A 137 -11.98 -14.79 6.29
CA LEU A 137 -13.43 -14.64 6.54
C LEU A 137 -13.93 -13.21 6.32
N ASN A 138 -13.07 -12.21 6.52
CA ASN A 138 -13.45 -10.81 6.35
C ASN A 138 -12.25 -9.95 5.93
N PRO A 139 -11.86 -9.99 4.65
CA PRO A 139 -10.72 -9.22 4.14
C PRO A 139 -11.03 -7.71 4.09
N GLU A 140 -12.31 -7.35 4.00
CA GLU A 140 -12.80 -5.96 3.90
C GLU A 140 -12.98 -5.26 5.24
N ARG A 141 -12.67 -5.92 6.36
CA ARG A 141 -13.08 -5.42 7.69
C ARG A 141 -12.53 -4.03 8.05
N PHE A 142 -11.66 -3.44 7.23
CA PHE A 142 -11.24 -2.06 7.32
C PHE A 142 -10.94 -1.44 5.95
N ASN A 143 -11.92 -1.41 5.03
CA ASN A 143 -11.98 -0.29 4.07
C ASN A 143 -11.99 1.00 4.89
N ILE A 144 -10.81 1.60 5.10
CA ILE A 144 -10.70 2.95 5.64
C ILE A 144 -11.31 3.83 4.55
N LYS A 145 -12.56 4.24 4.79
CA LYS A 145 -13.22 5.28 3.99
C LYS A 145 -12.43 6.57 4.06
#